data_AF-A0A2N3U9N1-F1
#
_entry.id   AF-A0A2N3U9N1-F1
#
_cell.length_a   1.000
_cell.length_b   1.000
_cell.length_c   1.000
_cell.angle_alpha   90.00
_cell.angle_beta   90.00
_cell.angle_gamma   90.00
#
_symmetry.space_group_name_H-M   'P 1'
#
loop_
_entity.id
_entity.type
_entity.pdbx_description
1 polymer ?
#
loop_
_entity_poly.entity_id
_entity_poly.type
_entity_poly.pdbx_seq_one_letter_code
_entity_poly.pdbx_strand_id
1 'polypeptide(L)'
;MNTRVRKKLIQVARGRAHLMSFQNLILEAELGLNLENTYEKSQLNEVIDEISEAEHAAGRPLLSSLVRIKGRQNQGDSFFKLCERLGYGDWKSLKRDQEFLEKQRETCREFWQDSKNFSSFL
;
A
#
# COMPACT_ATOMS: atom_id res chain seq x y z
N MET A 1 -1.75 -13.64 5.06
CA MET A 1 -1.26 -12.26 5.22
C MET A 1 0.22 -12.22 5.60
N ASN A 2 1.04 -11.56 4.77
CA ASN A 2 2.48 -11.39 5.01
C ASN A 2 2.76 -10.31 6.09
N THR A 3 3.10 -10.76 7.30
CA THR A 3 3.31 -9.87 8.46
C THR A 3 4.54 -8.97 8.34
N ARG A 4 5.60 -9.42 7.63
CA ARG A 4 6.83 -8.64 7.41
C ARG A 4 6.55 -7.44 6.53
N VAL A 5 5.86 -7.67 5.41
CA VAL A 5 5.45 -6.61 4.47
C VAL A 5 4.50 -5.64 5.18
N ARG A 6 3.50 -6.14 5.90
CA ARG A 6 2.56 -5.30 6.66
C ARG A 6 3.29 -4.39 7.66
N LYS A 7 4.14 -4.96 8.51
CA LYS A 7 4.92 -4.21 9.50
C LYS A 7 5.79 -3.14 8.84
N LYS A 8 6.43 -3.48 7.72
CA LYS A 8 7.25 -2.53 6.98
C LYS A 8 6.43 -1.37 6.43
N LEU A 9 5.26 -1.63 5.85
CA LEU A 9 4.38 -0.58 5.34
C LEU A 9 3.83 0.32 6.46
N ILE A 10 3.51 -0.23 7.63
CA ILE A 10 3.12 0.56 8.82
C ILE A 10 4.28 1.47 9.27
N GLN A 11 5.51 0.97 9.28
CA GLN A 11 6.68 1.78 9.59
C GLN A 11 6.88 2.93 8.59
N VAL A 12 6.60 2.69 7.30
CA VAL A 12 6.64 3.73 6.26
C VAL A 12 5.55 4.78 6.49
N ALA A 13 4.34 4.37 6.88
CA ALA A 13 3.24 5.27 7.19
C ALA A 13 3.58 6.20 8.36
N ARG A 14 4.22 5.65 9.41
CA ARG A 14 4.67 6.41 10.58
C ARG A 14 5.86 7.32 10.29
N GLY A 15 6.80 6.87 9.45
CA GLY A 15 8.01 7.61 9.11
C GLY A 15 7.74 8.87 8.28
N ARG A 16 8.69 9.81 8.30
CA ARG A 16 8.67 11.02 7.44
C ARG A 16 9.01 10.72 5.96
N ALA A 17 9.47 9.51 5.64
CA ALA A 17 9.96 9.14 4.32
C ALA A 17 8.85 9.06 3.25
N HIS A 18 9.23 9.40 2.02
CA HIS A 18 8.41 9.26 0.82
C HIS A 18 8.16 7.79 0.49
N LEU A 19 6.93 7.52 0.02
CA LEU A 19 6.41 6.30 -0.62
C LEU A 19 7.39 5.13 -0.82
N MET A 20 6.97 3.94 -0.41
CA MET A 20 7.71 2.70 -0.58
C MET A 20 7.71 2.25 -2.04
N SER A 21 8.88 1.97 -2.63
CA SER A 21 8.94 1.34 -3.96
C SER A 21 8.86 -0.18 -3.85
N PHE A 22 8.45 -0.87 -4.92
CA PHE A 22 8.48 -2.35 -4.96
C PHE A 22 9.88 -2.91 -4.68
N GLN A 23 10.90 -2.25 -5.24
CA GLN A 23 12.31 -2.62 -5.08
C GLN A 23 12.73 -2.55 -3.61
N ASN A 24 12.44 -1.43 -2.96
CA ASN A 24 12.77 -1.25 -1.55
C ASN A 24 11.95 -2.20 -0.66
N LEU A 25 10.67 -2.45 -1.00
CA LEU A 25 9.82 -3.33 -0.22
C LEU A 25 10.35 -4.76 -0.21
N ILE A 26 10.77 -5.29 -1.37
CA ILE A 26 11.37 -6.63 -1.45
C ILE A 26 12.66 -6.72 -0.65
N LEU A 27 13.53 -5.71 -0.77
CA LEU A 27 14.80 -5.67 -0.05
C LEU A 27 14.57 -5.59 1.46
N GLU A 28 13.73 -4.66 1.92
CA GLU A 28 13.51 -4.39 3.34
C GLU A 28 12.61 -5.42 4.04
N ALA A 29 11.81 -6.19 3.30
CA ALA A 29 11.03 -7.31 3.82
C ALA A 29 11.66 -8.68 3.53
N GLU A 30 12.86 -8.70 2.93
CA GLU A 30 13.64 -9.91 2.62
C GLU A 30 12.84 -10.96 1.83
N LEU A 31 12.08 -10.53 0.82
CA LEU A 31 11.16 -11.41 0.09
C LEU A 31 11.83 -12.30 -0.96
N GLY A 32 13.05 -11.97 -1.39
CA GLY A 32 13.79 -12.74 -2.40
C GLY A 32 13.15 -12.76 -3.80
N LEU A 33 12.18 -11.88 -4.07
CA LEU A 33 11.44 -11.83 -5.34
C LEU A 33 12.24 -11.10 -6.44
N ASN A 34 12.20 -11.66 -7.64
CA ASN A 34 12.72 -11.04 -8.86
C ASN A 34 11.63 -10.22 -9.57
N LEU A 35 11.78 -8.89 -9.54
CA LEU A 35 10.83 -7.97 -10.20
C LEU A 35 10.85 -7.97 -11.73
N GLU A 36 11.87 -8.58 -12.34
CA GLU A 36 11.91 -8.81 -13.79
C GLU A 36 11.01 -9.98 -14.20
N ASN A 37 10.73 -10.89 -13.27
CA ASN A 37 9.75 -11.95 -13.46
C ASN A 37 8.34 -11.40 -13.24
N THR A 38 7.52 -11.42 -14.28
CA THR A 38 6.15 -10.90 -14.24
C THR A 38 5.27 -11.66 -13.23
N TYR A 39 5.51 -12.96 -13.05
CA TYR A 39 4.79 -13.78 -12.09
C TYR A 39 5.10 -13.35 -10.65
N GLU A 40 6.38 -13.24 -10.29
CA GLU A 40 6.81 -12.83 -8.95
C GLU A 40 6.42 -11.39 -8.62
N LYS A 41 6.40 -10.52 -9.64
CA LYS A 41 5.84 -9.17 -9.51
C LYS A 41 4.34 -9.18 -9.25
N SER A 42 3.58 -10.11 -9.84
CA SER A 42 2.15 -10.30 -9.52
C SER A 42 1.98 -10.77 -8.08
N GLN A 43 2.80 -11.72 -7.63
CA GLN A 43 2.79 -12.20 -6.25
C GLN A 43 3.01 -11.08 -5.24
N LEU A 44 3.92 -10.14 -5.50
CA LEU A 44 4.08 -8.96 -4.64
C LEU A 44 2.83 -8.07 -4.62
N ASN A 45 2.17 -7.84 -5.77
CA ASN A 45 0.91 -7.09 -5.81
C ASN A 45 -0.17 -7.77 -4.98
N GLU A 46 -0.35 -9.08 -5.14
CA GLU A 46 -1.33 -9.86 -4.39
C GLU A 46 -1.10 -9.77 -2.89
N VAL A 47 0.16 -9.84 -2.44
CA VAL A 47 0.51 -9.68 -1.02
C VAL A 47 0.17 -8.28 -0.51
N ILE A 48 0.44 -7.23 -1.29
CA ILE A 48 0.12 -5.84 -0.92
C ILE A 48 -1.39 -5.63 -0.86
N ASP A 49 -2.14 -6.18 -1.83
CA ASP A 49 -3.59 -6.11 -1.89
C ASP A 49 -4.23 -6.86 -0.71
N GLU A 50 -3.80 -8.09 -0.42
CA GLU A 50 -4.29 -8.88 0.72
C GLU A 50 -4.12 -8.12 2.04
N ILE A 51 -2.97 -7.45 2.23
CA ILE A 51 -2.71 -6.63 3.42
C ILE A 51 -3.71 -5.47 3.48
N SER A 52 -3.87 -4.72 2.39
CA SER A 52 -4.79 -3.58 2.37
C SER A 52 -6.26 -3.98 2.53
N GLU A 53 -6.66 -5.14 1.99
CA GLU A 53 -8.00 -5.70 2.19
C GLU A 53 -8.24 -6.04 3.67
N ALA A 54 -7.26 -6.67 4.32
CA ALA A 54 -7.34 -6.98 5.74
C ALA A 54 -7.38 -5.71 6.62
N GLU A 55 -6.61 -4.67 6.25
CA GLU A 55 -6.69 -3.37 6.91
C GLU A 55 -8.05 -2.73 6.74
N HIS A 56 -8.58 -2.70 5.51
CA HIS A 56 -9.90 -2.15 5.21
C HIS A 56 -11.02 -2.87 5.96
N ALA A 57 -11.01 -4.21 5.97
CA ALA A 57 -11.97 -5.01 6.70
C ALA A 57 -11.93 -4.75 8.22
N ALA A 58 -10.78 -4.33 8.74
CA ALA A 58 -10.62 -3.92 10.13
C ALA A 58 -10.92 -2.43 10.38
N GLY A 59 -11.43 -1.70 9.39
CA GLY A 59 -11.73 -0.26 9.49
C GLY A 59 -10.48 0.63 9.48
N ARG A 60 -9.34 0.12 8.99
CA ARG A 60 -8.04 0.81 8.94
C ARG A 60 -7.69 1.23 7.51
N PRO A 61 -6.85 2.26 7.32
CA PRO A 61 -6.53 2.77 5.99
C PRO A 61 -5.64 1.84 5.16
N LEU A 62 -5.74 1.96 3.84
CA LEU A 62 -5.02 1.13 2.88
C LEU A 62 -3.51 1.43 2.88
N LEU A 63 -2.71 0.46 3.33
CA LEU A 63 -1.25 0.56 3.32
C LEU A 63 -0.67 0.60 1.89
N SER A 64 -1.37 0.00 0.93
CA SER A 64 -1.03 0.03 -0.50
C SER A 64 -1.02 1.46 -1.08
N SER A 65 -1.70 2.43 -0.45
CA SER A 65 -1.66 3.84 -0.85
C SER A 65 -0.26 4.45 -0.76
N LEU A 66 0.62 3.88 0.07
CA LEU A 66 1.99 4.32 0.27
C LEU A 66 2.99 3.59 -0.63
N VAL A 67 2.56 2.60 -1.42
CA VAL A 67 3.43 1.86 -2.33
C VAL A 67 3.36 2.45 -3.73
N ARG A 68 4.51 2.72 -4.33
CA ARG A 68 4.64 3.23 -5.70
C ARG A 68 5.41 2.28 -6.62
N ILE A 69 5.05 2.31 -7.89
CA ILE A 69 5.82 1.65 -8.95
C ILE A 69 6.82 2.66 -9.51
N LYS A 70 8.11 2.30 -9.53
CA LYS A 70 9.17 3.16 -10.08
C LYS A 70 8.84 3.53 -11.54
N GLY A 71 8.99 4.82 -11.89
CA GLY A 71 8.69 5.33 -13.23
C GLY A 71 7.21 5.65 -13.50
N ARG A 72 6.32 5.50 -12.50
CA ARG A 72 4.93 5.95 -12.57
C ARG A 72 4.68 7.06 -11.55
N GLN A 73 3.84 8.03 -11.91
CA GLN A 73 3.40 9.11 -11.02
C GLN A 73 2.43 8.61 -9.93
N ASN A 74 1.82 7.42 -10.13
CA ASN A 74 0.84 6.82 -9.24
C ASN A 74 1.19 5.37 -8.88
N GLN A 75 0.31 4.72 -8.11
CA GLN A 75 0.58 3.42 -7.48
C GLN A 75 0.42 2.22 -8.42
N GLY A 76 0.18 2.50 -9.71
CA GLY A 76 -0.19 1.48 -10.69
C GLY A 76 -1.68 1.18 -10.69
N ASP A 77 -2.10 0.36 -11.66
CA ASP A 77 -3.52 0.04 -11.86
C ASP A 77 -4.06 -0.90 -10.78
N SER A 78 -3.20 -1.73 -10.18
CA SER A 78 -3.58 -2.67 -9.10
C SER A 78 -4.20 -1.94 -7.91
N PHE A 79 -3.58 -0.85 -7.44
CA PHE A 79 -4.11 -0.05 -6.35
C PHE A 79 -5.53 0.47 -6.62
N PHE A 80 -5.77 1.07 -7.78
CA PHE A 80 -7.10 1.62 -8.09
C PHE A 80 -8.14 0.52 -8.32
N LYS A 81 -7.75 -0.63 -8.89
CA LYS A 81 -8.62 -1.80 -8.99
C LYS A 81 -8.95 -2.38 -7.63
N LEU A 82 -8.01 -2.37 -6.69
CA LEU A 82 -8.29 -2.70 -5.29
C LEU A 82 -9.31 -1.72 -4.70
N CYS A 83 -9.13 -0.40 -4.87
CA CYS A 83 -10.10 0.59 -4.41
C CYS A 83 -11.50 0.36 -5.01
N GLU A 84 -11.59 0.00 -6.29
CA GLU A 84 -12.87 -0.37 -6.91
C GLU A 84 -13.50 -1.61 -6.26
N ARG A 85 -12.71 -2.68 -6.05
CA ARG A 85 -13.18 -3.90 -5.35
C ARG A 85 -13.65 -3.62 -3.92
N LEU A 86 -13.06 -2.63 -3.26
CA LEU A 86 -13.43 -2.17 -1.92
C LEU A 86 -14.58 -1.15 -1.91
N GLY A 87 -15.15 -0.80 -3.07
CA GLY A 87 -16.33 0.06 -3.15
C GLY A 87 -16.06 1.57 -3.16
N TYR A 88 -14.81 2.01 -3.40
CA TYR A 88 -14.48 3.44 -3.47
C TYR A 88 -14.94 4.11 -4.79
N GLY A 89 -15.25 3.35 -5.83
CA GLY A 89 -15.69 3.85 -7.14
C GLY A 89 -14.95 3.21 -8.32
N ASP A 90 -15.26 3.65 -9.55
CA ASP A 90 -14.63 3.15 -10.78
C ASP A 90 -13.12 3.44 -10.81
N TRP A 91 -12.31 2.40 -11.05
CA TRP A 91 -10.85 2.51 -10.94
C TRP A 91 -10.23 3.51 -11.93
N LYS A 92 -10.82 3.69 -13.13
CA LYS A 92 -10.30 4.62 -14.14
C LYS A 92 -10.55 6.07 -13.72
N SER A 93 -11.67 6.32 -13.06
CA SER A 93 -12.07 7.61 -12.52
C SER A 93 -11.19 7.95 -11.32
N LEU A 94 -11.06 7.03 -10.36
CA LEU A 94 -10.16 7.18 -9.20
C LEU A 94 -8.71 7.41 -9.61
N LYS A 95 -8.24 6.77 -10.69
CA LYS A 95 -6.88 6.95 -11.21
C LYS A 95 -6.60 8.36 -11.75
N ARG A 96 -7.63 9.07 -12.22
CA ARG A 96 -7.54 10.45 -12.72
C ARG A 96 -7.70 11.48 -11.61
N ASP A 97 -8.27 11.06 -10.48
CA ASP A 97 -8.47 11.87 -9.29
C ASP A 97 -7.20 11.88 -8.43
N GLN A 98 -6.44 12.98 -8.51
CA GLN A 98 -5.23 13.16 -7.71
C GLN A 98 -5.57 13.39 -6.23
N GLU A 99 -6.66 14.10 -5.94
CA GLU A 99 -7.10 14.40 -4.59
C GLU A 99 -7.48 13.11 -3.85
N PHE A 100 -8.13 12.16 -4.53
CA PHE A 100 -8.42 10.85 -3.96
C PHE A 100 -7.15 10.15 -3.49
N LEU A 101 -6.12 10.08 -4.34
CA LEU A 101 -4.86 9.41 -4.00
C LEU A 101 -4.12 10.12 -2.86
N GLU A 102 -4.11 11.45 -2.86
CA GLU A 102 -3.52 12.25 -1.78
C GLU A 102 -4.24 12.04 -0.46
N LYS A 103 -5.57 12.05 -0.48
CA LYS A 103 -6.41 11.77 0.69
C LYS A 103 -6.16 10.37 1.25
N GLN A 104 -6.07 9.34 0.41
CA GLN A 104 -5.75 7.98 0.89
C GLN A 104 -4.39 7.92 1.59
N ARG A 105 -3.39 8.62 1.05
CA ARG A 105 -2.05 8.69 1.66
C ARG A 105 -2.06 9.45 2.97
N GLU A 106 -2.77 10.56 3.03
CA GLU A 106 -2.92 11.39 4.23
C GLU A 106 -3.62 10.61 5.34
N THR A 107 -4.81 10.06 5.09
CA THR A 107 -5.55 9.23 6.06
C THR A 107 -4.72 8.04 6.54
N CYS A 108 -3.95 7.40 5.65
CA CYS A 108 -3.03 6.34 6.03
C CYS A 108 -1.96 6.84 7.01
N ARG A 109 -1.35 8.00 6.74
CA ARG A 109 -0.32 8.57 7.62
C ARG A 109 -0.90 9.01 8.95
N GLU A 110 -1.99 9.75 8.95
CA GLU A 110 -2.66 10.22 10.17
C GLU A 110 -2.97 9.07 11.12
N PHE A 111 -3.54 7.98 10.59
CA PHE A 111 -3.86 6.80 11.39
C PHE A 111 -2.63 6.14 12.02
N TRP A 112 -1.54 5.98 11.27
CA TRP A 112 -0.34 5.26 11.73
C TRP A 112 0.68 6.14 12.46
N GLN A 113 0.57 7.47 12.35
CA GLN A 113 1.32 8.43 13.16
C GLN A 113 0.72 8.59 14.55
N ASP A 114 -0.58 8.34 14.71
CA ASP A 114 -1.17 8.23 16.04
C ASP A 114 -0.48 7.11 16.84
N SER A 115 0.07 7.49 17.99
CA SER A 115 0.88 6.59 18.81
C SER A 115 0.07 5.46 19.43
N LYS A 116 -1.22 5.66 19.72
CA LYS A 116 -2.12 4.62 20.27
C LYS A 116 -2.46 3.59 19.21
N ASN A 117 -2.81 4.04 18.00
CA ASN A 117 -3.07 3.14 16.88
C ASN A 117 -1.83 2.31 16.55
N PHE A 118 -0.67 2.97 16.46
CA PHE A 118 0.57 2.26 16.18
C PHE A 118 0.91 1.23 17.26
N SER A 119 0.81 1.55 18.55
CA SER A 119 1.11 0.58 19.61
C SER A 119 0.09 -0.56 19.70
N SER A 120 -1.15 -0.33 19.26
CA SER A 120 -2.23 -1.32 19.35
C SER A 120 -2.25 -2.31 18.20
N PHE A 121 -1.67 -1.96 17.04
CA PHE A 121 -1.80 -2.74 15.80
C PHE A 121 -0.46 -3.12 15.13
N LEU A 122 0.68 -2.78 15.74
CA LEU A 122 2.02 -3.23 15.34
C LEU A 122 2.41 -4.52 16.04
#